data_AF-A0A8X8WEA8-F1
#
_entry.id   AF-A0A8X8WEA8-F1
#
_cell.length_a   1.000
_cell.length_b   1.000
_cell.length_c   1.000
_cell.angle_alpha   90.00
_cell.angle_beta   90.00
_cell.angle_gamma   90.00
#
_symmetry.space_group_name_H-M   'P 1'
#
loop_
_entity.id
_entity.type
_entity.pdbx_description
1 polymer ?
#
loop_
_entity_poly.entity_id
_entity_poly.type
_entity_poly.pdbx_seq_one_letter_code
_entity_poly.pdbx_strand_id
1 'polypeptide(L)'
;MVSCLGDKDGNAQGSRFLLLDSDFNVKGRWEKPGHSPLYGYDFWYQPRHETMISTSFGAPAAFTKGFNLEHVSDGLYGRHMHVYSWPGGELKQILDLGNNGLLPLEKSDGTWGHEVAISVKPLKVRNWILPEMPGLITYFLISLDDRFLYLSNWFHTTV
;
A
#
# COMPACT_ATOMS: atom_id res chain seq x y z
N MET A 1 9.51 -11.81 -5.41
CA MET A 1 9.35 -10.37 -5.73
C MET A 1 9.53 -9.59 -4.45
N VAL A 2 10.21 -8.44 -4.48
CA VAL A 2 10.51 -7.62 -3.30
C VAL A 2 9.99 -6.21 -3.55
N SER A 3 9.19 -5.67 -2.63
CA SER A 3 8.74 -4.27 -2.68
C SER A 3 9.75 -3.35 -1.99
N CYS A 4 9.99 -2.18 -2.57
CA CYS A 4 10.93 -1.20 -2.04
C CYS A 4 10.25 0.16 -1.83
N LEU A 5 10.61 0.83 -0.73
CA LEU A 5 10.00 2.08 -0.27
C LEU A 5 10.59 3.36 -0.88
N GLY A 6 11.80 3.30 -1.41
CA GLY A 6 12.50 4.47 -1.91
C GLY A 6 13.79 4.12 -2.65
N ASP A 7 14.47 5.16 -3.11
CA ASP A 7 15.80 5.02 -3.72
C ASP A 7 16.91 4.92 -2.67
N LYS A 8 18.16 4.85 -3.16
CA LYS A 8 19.37 4.76 -2.33
C LYS A 8 19.57 5.95 -1.39
N ASP A 9 18.96 7.10 -1.71
CA ASP A 9 19.07 8.34 -0.95
C ASP A 9 17.85 8.52 -0.01
N GLY A 10 16.93 7.54 0.01
CA GLY A 10 15.74 7.54 0.84
C GLY A 10 14.57 8.35 0.27
N ASN A 11 14.65 8.80 -0.98
CA ASN A 11 13.62 9.61 -1.61
C ASN A 11 12.54 8.75 -2.27
N ALA A 12 11.38 9.36 -2.49
CA ALA A 12 10.29 8.76 -3.27
C ALA A 12 10.72 8.72 -4.75
N GLN A 13 10.90 7.52 -5.31
CA GLN A 13 11.33 7.37 -6.70
C GLN A 13 10.62 6.22 -7.41
N GLY A 14 9.31 6.14 -7.15
CA GLY A 14 8.43 5.09 -7.63
C GLY A 14 8.42 3.87 -6.70
N SER A 15 7.26 3.26 -6.48
CA SER A 15 7.10 1.85 -6.14
C SER A 15 8.02 1.05 -7.05
N ARG A 16 8.78 0.15 -6.42
CA ARG A 16 9.70 -0.74 -7.13
C ARG A 16 9.48 -2.15 -6.64
N PHE A 17 9.09 -3.02 -7.55
CA PHE A 17 9.04 -4.44 -7.32
C PHE A 17 10.23 -5.11 -8.01
N LEU A 18 11.21 -5.55 -7.22
CA LEU A 18 12.35 -6.30 -7.72
C LEU A 18 11.98 -7.77 -7.91
N LEU A 19 12.26 -8.31 -9.10
CA LEU A 19 12.19 -9.73 -9.36
C LEU A 19 13.53 -10.38 -9.01
N LEU A 20 13.44 -11.46 -8.25
CA LEU A 20 14.57 -12.33 -7.95
C LEU A 20 14.44 -13.59 -8.81
N ASP A 21 15.56 -14.12 -9.29
CA ASP A 21 15.62 -15.45 -9.88
C ASP A 21 15.67 -16.55 -8.80
N SER A 22 15.81 -17.81 -9.21
CA SER A 22 15.87 -18.97 -8.31
C SER A 22 17.09 -18.98 -7.39
N ASP A 23 18.14 -18.23 -7.75
CA ASP A 23 19.37 -18.10 -6.99
C ASP A 23 19.39 -16.82 -6.15
N PHE A 24 18.23 -16.14 -6.04
CA PHE A 24 18.02 -14.87 -5.34
C PHE A 24 18.78 -13.68 -5.92
N ASN A 25 19.24 -13.74 -7.17
CA ASN A 25 19.83 -12.59 -7.84
C ASN A 25 18.74 -11.66 -8.40
N VAL A 26 19.03 -10.37 -8.46
CA VAL A 26 18.11 -9.38 -9.05
C VAL A 26 18.05 -9.54 -10.56
N LYS A 27 16.91 -10.00 -11.08
CA LYS A 27 16.64 -10.12 -12.51
C LYS A 27 16.25 -8.79 -13.15
N GLY A 28 15.62 -7.92 -12.38
CA GLY A 28 15.14 -6.61 -12.85
C GLY A 28 13.90 -6.15 -12.09
N ARG A 29 13.20 -5.17 -12.67
CA ARG A 29 11.92 -4.68 -12.16
C ARG A 29 10.76 -5.48 -12.75
N TRP A 30 9.70 -5.63 -11.96
CA TRP A 30 8.48 -6.32 -12.39
C TRP A 30 7.54 -5.38 -13.17
N GLU A 31 7.44 -4.12 -12.77
CA GLU A 31 6.55 -3.16 -13.42
C GLU A 31 6.99 -2.84 -14.85
N LYS A 32 6.02 -2.67 -15.75
CA LYS A 32 6.28 -2.13 -17.08
C LYS A 32 6.84 -0.70 -16.98
N PRO A 33 7.72 -0.27 -17.90
CA PRO A 33 8.21 1.11 -17.93
C PRO A 33 7.04 2.12 -17.94
N GLY A 34 7.09 3.10 -17.03
CA GLY A 34 6.03 4.11 -16.87
C GLY A 34 4.90 3.73 -15.90
N HIS A 35 4.87 2.50 -15.38
CA HIS A 35 3.83 2.01 -14.46
C HIS A 35 4.27 1.97 -12.99
N SER A 36 5.24 2.81 -12.60
CA SER A 36 5.73 2.92 -11.23
C SER A 36 5.15 4.17 -10.54
N PRO A 37 4.12 4.04 -9.70
CA PRO A 37 3.54 5.15 -8.95
C PRO A 37 4.50 5.65 -7.88
N LEU A 38 4.43 6.90 -7.46
CA LEU A 38 5.48 7.57 -6.65
C LEU A 38 5.88 6.82 -5.36
N TYR A 39 4.89 6.27 -4.64
CA TYR A 39 5.07 5.55 -3.37
C TYR A 39 4.61 4.11 -3.50
N GLY A 40 5.29 3.20 -2.80
CA GLY A 40 4.91 1.79 -2.65
C GLY A 40 5.10 1.32 -1.22
N TYR A 41 4.49 0.20 -0.86
CA TYR A 41 4.67 -0.47 0.41
C TYR A 41 4.45 -1.98 0.26
N ASP A 42 3.27 -2.49 0.58
CA ASP A 42 2.96 -3.91 0.54
C ASP A 42 2.28 -4.29 -0.78
N PHE A 43 2.27 -5.57 -1.12
CA PHE A 43 1.57 -6.07 -2.29
C PHE A 43 1.07 -7.51 -2.09
N TRP A 44 -0.03 -7.82 -2.76
CA TRP A 44 -0.54 -9.18 -2.88
C TRP A 44 -1.10 -9.40 -4.29
N TYR A 45 -0.97 -10.62 -4.82
CA TYR A 45 -1.50 -10.98 -6.13
C TYR A 45 -2.47 -12.15 -6.05
N GLN A 46 -3.47 -12.14 -6.93
CA GLN A 46 -4.44 -13.22 -7.10
C GLN A 46 -4.38 -13.72 -8.55
N PRO A 47 -3.69 -14.85 -8.82
CA PRO A 47 -3.53 -15.37 -10.18
C PRO A 47 -4.83 -15.67 -10.91
N ARG A 48 -5.90 -16.04 -10.20
CA ARG A 48 -7.21 -16.36 -10.82
C ARG A 48 -7.86 -15.17 -11.50
N HIS A 49 -7.56 -13.96 -11.03
CA HIS A 49 -8.09 -12.70 -11.54
C HIS A 49 -7.04 -11.88 -12.29
N GLU A 50 -5.87 -12.46 -12.54
CA GLU A 50 -4.76 -11.78 -13.22
C GLU A 50 -4.48 -10.38 -12.65
N THR A 51 -4.60 -10.25 -11.32
CA THR A 51 -4.54 -8.95 -10.64
C THR A 51 -3.51 -8.98 -9.51
N MET A 52 -2.74 -7.90 -9.40
CA MET A 52 -1.96 -7.58 -8.21
C MET A 52 -2.43 -6.24 -7.65
N ILE A 53 -2.58 -6.17 -6.34
CA ILE A 53 -2.83 -4.94 -5.62
C ILE A 53 -1.56 -4.57 -4.86
N SER A 54 -1.21 -3.29 -4.84
CA SER A 54 -0.20 -2.76 -3.91
C SER A 54 -0.69 -1.52 -3.18
N THR A 55 -0.12 -1.27 -2.00
CA THR A 55 -0.38 -0.09 -1.18
C THR A 55 0.76 0.91 -1.28
N SER A 56 0.52 2.12 -0.78
CA SER A 56 1.53 3.16 -0.64
C SER A 56 1.78 3.51 0.83
N PHE A 57 3.02 3.80 1.18
CA PHE A 57 3.39 4.44 2.44
C PHE A 57 4.16 5.75 2.14
N GLY A 58 5.05 6.20 3.01
CA GLY A 58 5.98 7.29 2.72
C GLY A 58 7.35 6.78 2.25
N ALA A 59 8.17 7.68 1.69
CA ALA A 59 9.57 7.39 1.41
C ALA A 59 10.40 7.36 2.71
N PRO A 60 11.52 6.61 2.77
CA PRO A 60 12.34 6.48 3.98
C PRO A 60 12.73 7.82 4.63
N ALA A 61 13.05 8.84 3.83
CA ALA A 61 13.42 10.17 4.33
C ALA A 61 12.31 10.83 5.18
N ALA A 62 11.04 10.48 4.97
CA ALA A 62 9.90 11.07 5.67
C ALA A 62 9.71 10.57 7.10
N PHE A 63 10.20 9.36 7.44
CA PHE A 63 9.91 8.70 8.72
C PHE A 63 11.14 8.13 9.46
N THR A 64 12.30 7.99 8.82
CA THR A 64 13.51 7.39 9.45
C THR A 64 14.08 8.21 10.61
N LYS A 65 13.77 9.51 10.68
CA LYS A 65 14.15 10.40 11.81
C LYS A 65 13.06 10.50 12.89
N GLY A 66 12.05 9.63 12.81
CA GLY A 66 10.84 9.73 13.61
C GLY A 66 9.67 10.29 12.80
N PHE A 67 8.47 10.04 13.28
CA PHE A 67 7.24 10.56 12.68
C PHE A 67 7.16 12.08 12.88
N ASN A 68 6.95 12.81 11.78
CA ASN A 68 6.64 14.24 11.78
C ASN A 68 5.21 14.43 11.26
N LEU A 69 4.38 15.14 12.02
CA LEU A 69 3.01 15.43 11.65
C LEU A 69 2.92 16.36 10.42
N GLU A 70 3.82 17.33 10.29
CA GLU A 70 3.83 18.26 9.16
C GLU A 70 4.03 17.53 7.83
N HIS A 71 4.80 16.44 7.84
CA HIS A 71 5.01 15.60 6.66
C HIS A 71 3.70 14.94 6.16
N VAL A 72 2.68 14.78 7.03
CA VAL A 72 1.35 14.31 6.62
C VAL A 72 0.64 15.36 5.80
N SER A 73 0.62 16.62 6.26
CA SER A 73 0.02 17.73 5.51
C SER A 73 0.79 18.07 4.24
N ASP A 74 2.11 17.86 4.22
CA ASP A 74 2.96 18.06 3.04
C ASP A 74 2.80 16.95 1.98
N GLY A 75 2.00 15.92 2.27
CA GLY A 75 1.74 14.83 1.33
C GLY A 75 2.91 13.84 1.17
N LEU A 76 3.78 13.73 2.18
CA LEU A 76 4.94 12.82 2.17
C LEU A 76 4.59 11.36 2.55
N TYR A 77 3.31 11.09 2.80
CA TYR A 77 2.77 9.75 3.01
C TYR A 77 1.73 9.43 1.94
N GLY A 78 1.87 8.26 1.33
CA GLY A 78 0.94 7.76 0.33
C GLY A 78 -0.43 7.43 0.92
N ARG A 79 -1.46 7.61 0.08
CA ARG A 79 -2.88 7.33 0.37
C ARG A 79 -3.55 6.49 -0.72
N HIS A 80 -2.74 5.88 -1.59
CA HIS A 80 -3.22 5.24 -2.80
C HIS A 80 -3.05 3.73 -2.71
N MET A 81 -3.98 3.02 -3.35
CA MET A 81 -3.78 1.65 -3.76
C MET A 81 -3.64 1.58 -5.27
N HIS A 82 -2.82 0.66 -5.72
CA HIS A 82 -2.47 0.50 -7.12
C HIS A 82 -2.91 -0.88 -7.57
N VAL A 83 -3.71 -0.92 -8.63
CA VAL A 83 -4.18 -2.16 -9.24
C VAL A 83 -3.41 -2.39 -10.51
N TYR A 84 -2.73 -3.52 -10.58
CA TYR A 84 -1.91 -3.93 -11.71
C TYR A 84 -2.46 -5.19 -12.36
N SER A 85 -2.20 -5.34 -13.65
CA SER A 85 -2.29 -6.65 -14.28
C SER A 85 -1.17 -7.57 -13.76
N TRP A 86 -1.52 -8.81 -13.50
CA TRP A 86 -0.62 -9.87 -13.06
C TRP A 86 -0.63 -11.03 -14.08
N PRO A 87 0.53 -11.54 -14.50
CA PRO A 87 1.88 -11.13 -14.11
C PRO A 87 2.42 -9.94 -14.92
N GLY A 88 1.58 -9.27 -15.72
CA GLY A 88 2.00 -8.32 -16.76
C GLY A 88 2.64 -7.01 -16.29
N GLY A 89 2.49 -6.62 -15.02
CA GLY A 89 3.17 -5.44 -14.46
C GLY A 89 2.63 -4.10 -14.97
N GLU A 90 1.43 -4.07 -15.56
CA GLU A 90 0.81 -2.85 -16.07
C GLU A 90 -0.10 -2.25 -15.02
N LEU A 91 0.18 -1.04 -14.58
CA LEU A 91 -0.70 -0.29 -13.68
C LEU A 91 -2.01 0.04 -14.43
N LYS A 92 -3.11 -0.57 -14.00
CA LYS A 92 -4.44 -0.43 -14.58
C LYS A 92 -5.24 0.68 -13.91
N GLN A 93 -5.07 0.85 -12.61
CA GLN A 93 -5.84 1.82 -11.84
C GLN A 93 -5.09 2.29 -10.60
N ILE A 94 -5.33 3.54 -10.23
CA ILE A 94 -4.93 4.12 -8.95
C ILE A 94 -6.21 4.48 -8.20
N LEU A 95 -6.35 3.94 -6.99
CA LEU A 95 -7.44 4.22 -6.08
C LEU A 95 -6.94 5.20 -5.02
N ASP A 96 -7.43 6.44 -5.05
CA ASP A 96 -7.21 7.39 -3.95
C ASP A 96 -8.15 7.04 -2.79
N LEU A 97 -7.58 6.66 -1.65
CA LEU A 97 -8.35 6.27 -0.47
C LEU A 97 -8.76 7.47 0.39
N GLY A 98 -8.38 8.68 0.00
CA GLY A 98 -8.65 9.90 0.75
C GLY A 98 -8.04 9.89 2.16
N ASN A 99 -8.54 10.77 3.02
CA ASN A 99 -7.98 10.96 4.36
C ASN A 99 -8.51 9.94 5.40
N ASN A 100 -9.51 9.14 5.04
CA ASN A 100 -10.23 8.28 5.98
C ASN A 100 -9.95 6.77 5.80
N GLY A 101 -9.06 6.38 4.88
CA GLY A 101 -8.61 5.01 4.70
C GLY A 101 -9.73 4.05 4.28
N LEU A 102 -9.86 3.82 2.98
CA LEU A 102 -10.95 3.03 2.38
C LEU A 102 -10.44 1.65 1.94
N LEU A 103 -11.33 0.65 1.93
CA LEU A 103 -10.99 -0.67 1.42
C LEU A 103 -11.39 -0.77 -0.06
N PRO A 104 -10.51 -1.31 -0.92
CA PRO A 104 -10.86 -1.53 -2.30
C PRO A 104 -11.78 -2.74 -2.42
N LEU A 105 -12.70 -2.68 -3.38
CA LEU A 105 -13.52 -3.82 -3.79
C LEU A 105 -13.55 -3.93 -5.30
N GLU A 106 -13.60 -5.17 -5.79
CA GLU A 106 -13.92 -5.43 -7.18
C GLU A 106 -15.43 -5.29 -7.39
N LYS A 107 -15.83 -4.61 -8.46
CA LYS A 107 -17.22 -4.46 -8.87
C LYS A 107 -17.59 -5.55 -9.88
N SER A 108 -18.88 -5.80 -10.03
CA SER A 108 -19.40 -6.81 -10.97
C SER A 108 -19.06 -6.54 -12.44
N ASP A 109 -18.66 -5.32 -12.79
CA ASP A 109 -18.20 -4.94 -14.12
C ASP A 109 -16.69 -5.18 -14.36
N GLY A 110 -16.00 -5.80 -13.39
CA GLY A 110 -14.56 -6.08 -13.43
C GLY A 110 -13.69 -4.85 -13.14
N THR A 111 -14.28 -3.72 -12.76
CA THR A 111 -13.52 -2.53 -12.34
C THR A 111 -13.29 -2.55 -10.83
N TRP A 112 -12.23 -1.89 -10.38
CA TRP A 112 -11.98 -1.72 -8.95
C TRP A 112 -12.55 -0.39 -8.46
N GLY A 113 -13.18 -0.42 -7.30
CA GLY A 113 -13.63 0.75 -6.56
C GLY A 113 -13.06 0.75 -5.15
N HIS A 114 -13.45 1.75 -4.36
CA HIS A 114 -13.20 1.78 -2.94
C HIS A 114 -14.43 2.35 -2.22
N GLU A 115 -14.72 1.82 -1.05
CA GLU A 115 -15.72 2.36 -0.14
C GLU A 115 -15.28 2.15 1.32
N VAL A 116 -15.95 2.83 2.26
CA VAL A 116 -15.73 2.54 3.68
C VAL A 116 -16.42 1.22 4.00
N ALA A 117 -15.73 0.10 3.80
CA ALA A 117 -16.25 -1.20 4.24
C ALA A 117 -15.94 -1.44 5.73
N ILE A 118 -14.72 -1.10 6.16
CA ILE A 118 -14.27 -1.20 7.55
C ILE A 118 -13.45 0.03 7.88
N SER A 119 -13.78 0.71 8.98
CA SER A 119 -13.01 1.84 9.50
C SER A 119 -12.66 1.58 10.95
N VAL A 120 -11.39 1.82 11.29
CA VAL A 120 -10.90 1.74 12.67
C VAL A 120 -11.01 3.14 13.27
N LYS A 121 -11.92 3.30 14.24
CA LYS A 121 -12.14 4.58 14.90
C LYS A 121 -10.89 5.00 15.67
N PRO A 122 -10.40 6.23 15.51
CA PRO A 122 -9.29 6.72 16.32
C PRO A 122 -9.58 6.62 17.82
N LEU A 123 -8.54 6.34 18.61
CA LEU A 123 -8.62 6.22 20.06
C LEU A 123 -7.83 7.32 20.76
N LYS A 124 -8.36 7.86 21.86
CA LYS A 124 -7.57 8.72 22.75
C LYS A 124 -6.60 7.84 23.54
N VAL A 125 -5.31 8.03 23.31
CA VAL A 125 -4.23 7.31 23.98
C VAL A 125 -3.35 8.28 24.76
N ARG A 126 -3.06 7.95 26.02
CA ARG A 126 -2.22 8.79 26.88
C ARG A 126 -0.80 8.89 26.29
N ASN A 127 -0.25 10.10 26.28
CA ASN A 127 1.08 10.41 25.73
C ASN A 127 1.22 10.12 24.21
N TRP A 128 0.12 10.04 23.48
CA TRP A 128 0.16 10.02 22.01
C TRP A 128 0.46 11.42 21.47
N ILE A 129 1.19 11.49 20.35
CA ILE A 129 1.66 12.75 19.77
C ILE A 129 0.55 13.57 19.10
N LEU A 130 -0.57 12.94 18.73
CA LEU A 130 -1.74 13.57 18.12
C LEU A 130 -2.94 13.57 19.08
N PRO A 131 -4.01 14.35 18.81
CA PRO A 131 -5.22 14.34 19.64
C PRO A 131 -5.84 12.95 19.80
N GLU A 132 -5.78 12.13 18.75
CA GLU A 132 -6.26 10.75 18.72
C GLU A 132 -5.28 9.87 17.93
N MET A 133 -5.13 8.62 18.33
CA MET A 133 -4.33 7.62 17.65
C MET A 133 -5.20 6.95 16.58
N PRO A 134 -4.91 7.14 15.28
CA PRO A 134 -5.66 6.49 14.23
C PRO A 134 -5.26 5.01 14.11
N GLY A 135 -6.09 4.22 13.42
CA GLY A 135 -5.62 2.96 12.86
C GLY A 135 -4.55 3.22 11.80
N LEU A 136 -3.58 2.31 11.69
CA LEU A 136 -2.59 2.29 10.62
C LEU A 136 -2.56 0.90 10.01
N ILE A 137 -3.33 0.71 8.95
CA ILE A 137 -3.28 -0.52 8.14
C ILE A 137 -1.97 -0.50 7.36
N THR A 138 -1.11 -1.47 7.65
CA THR A 138 0.19 -1.61 6.99
C THR A 138 0.15 -2.70 5.93
N TYR A 139 -0.32 -3.89 6.30
CA TYR A 139 -0.32 -5.06 5.41
C TYR A 139 -1.74 -5.50 5.08
N PHE A 140 -1.90 -6.13 3.92
CA PHE A 140 -3.15 -6.81 3.55
C PHE A 140 -2.88 -8.15 2.86
N LEU A 141 -3.84 -9.06 2.98
CA LEU A 141 -3.78 -10.37 2.35
C LEU A 141 -5.16 -10.72 1.81
N ILE A 142 -5.22 -11.11 0.54
CA ILE A 142 -6.43 -11.67 -0.06
C ILE A 142 -6.29 -13.19 0.01
N SER A 143 -7.28 -13.86 0.61
CA SER A 143 -7.30 -15.32 0.69
C SER A 143 -7.26 -15.95 -0.70
N LEU A 144 -6.58 -17.10 -0.83
CA LEU A 144 -6.43 -17.80 -2.12
C LEU A 144 -7.76 -18.25 -2.75
N ASP A 145 -8.81 -18.38 -1.93
CA ASP A 145 -10.17 -18.73 -2.36
C ASP A 145 -11.08 -17.50 -2.54
N ASP A 146 -10.52 -16.29 -2.48
CA ASP A 146 -11.21 -15.01 -2.73
C ASP A 146 -12.36 -14.67 -1.76
N ARG A 147 -12.43 -15.36 -0.60
CA ARG A 147 -13.51 -15.16 0.37
C ARG A 147 -13.20 -14.15 1.47
N PHE A 148 -11.92 -13.90 1.76
CA PHE A 148 -11.49 -13.12 2.91
C PHE A 148 -10.40 -12.12 2.56
N LEU A 149 -10.52 -10.93 3.13
CA LEU A 149 -9.46 -9.92 3.18
C LEU A 149 -8.96 -9.82 4.62
N TYR A 150 -7.67 -9.99 4.82
CA TYR A 150 -7.00 -9.82 6.10
C TYR A 150 -6.19 -8.53 6.08
N LEU A 151 -6.13 -7.85 7.23
CA LEU A 151 -5.45 -6.57 7.39
C LEU A 151 -4.60 -6.61 8.65
N SER A 152 -3.39 -6.07 8.58
CA SER A 152 -2.57 -5.81 9.75
C SER A 152 -2.71 -4.33 10.12
N ASN A 153 -3.28 -4.05 11.29
CA ASN A 153 -3.34 -2.72 11.84
C ASN A 153 -2.32 -2.57 12.98
N TRP A 154 -1.33 -1.69 12.79
CA TRP A 154 -0.14 -1.65 13.63
C TRP A 154 -0.31 -0.85 14.92
N PHE A 155 -1.06 0.27 14.89
CA PHE A 155 -1.17 1.15 16.06
C PHE A 155 -2.16 0.64 17.10
N HIS A 156 -3.35 0.21 16.67
CA HIS A 156 -4.30 -0.42 17.58
C HIS A 156 -5.32 -1.24 16.80
N THR A 157 -5.94 -2.18 17.51
CA THR A 157 -7.24 -2.73 17.14
C THR A 157 -8.31 -2.14 18.04
N THR A 158 -9.57 -2.21 17.63
CA THR A 158 -10.71 -1.91 18.52
C THR A 158 -11.51 -3.19 18.70
N VAL A 159 -11.64 -3.60 19.95
CA VAL A 159 -12.89 -4.17 20.47
C VAL A 159 -13.32 -3.26 21.61
#